data_AF-A9GV55-F1
#
_entry.id   AF-A9GV55-F1
#
_cell.length_a   1.000
_cell.length_b   1.000
_cell.length_c   1.000
_cell.angle_alpha   90.00
_cell.angle_beta   90.00
_cell.angle_gamma   90.00
#
_symmetry.space_group_name_H-M   'P 1'
#
loop_
_entity.id
_entity.type
_entity.pdbx_description
1 polymer ?
#
loop_
_entity_poly.entity_id
_entity_poly.type
_entity_poly.pdbx_seq_one_letter_code
_entity_poly.pdbx_strand_id
1 'polypeptide(L)'
;MMRRSFRMFASVAGGLVASAAGMSAALAQVAPLDTNHVVIIDRSGSMYGDRLELAKKAAKIYWNTLVSSNVPASQSFTELLGVASYSDTSSVTYPLTALPASGLDTAVDALVADGSTSIGAGLEEALDMLISESPTKSARECVILLSDGQHNTPPAPSDFYADYFSRVDEVHSIALGSGADEAMMSDIAANYGFSPGLYLRADSDTAIDQLELIGAFNRMANDCRDGGMIDQGLTQIPPPSPQSPQSFACADTLVSAAQIVDFTMIFVGAAAPEVYLLPPWDQTSKITEANFAASGSDLTFFSAENFKRFSLNLTEAYEEGFWQFCAVNTSDQPIYVYSAVSTLADTISLRVTPSTLNVGAAPLIVEAEVSHLGSPVLGATVSAEMTGPSGAVTPLSFHDDGAAAHGDTTANDGVYSLKVGQFAETGSHDITVFADHAGSATVPMFTRQHTFGFYKNPAPPCQSLGPMSSAIIASVNGTSCFQIDRASLPTGWTPATLTLQMSPADGVPLNGVSVSANGGAPQSAPANSWSATTTIPFPGTANDVVYQVSTTSNRQLQIQWYP
;
A
#
# COMPACT_ATOMS: atom_id res chain seq x y z
N MET A 1 13.80 4.29 8.93
CA MET A 1 15.25 4.42 8.60
C MET A 1 15.58 3.40 7.51
N MET A 2 15.02 3.57 6.30
CA MET A 2 15.31 2.67 5.17
C MET A 2 16.67 3.08 4.58
N ARG A 3 17.71 2.33 4.96
CA ARG A 3 19.06 2.52 4.44
C ARG A 3 19.10 1.93 3.04
N ARG A 4 19.47 2.75 2.05
CA ARG A 4 19.75 2.34 0.67
C ARG A 4 20.75 1.19 0.67
N SER A 5 20.28 0.01 0.30
CA SER A 5 21.14 -1.12 -0.05
C SER A 5 21.79 -0.79 -1.40
N PHE A 6 23.04 -0.31 -1.39
CA PHE A 6 23.86 -0.22 -2.60
C PHE A 6 24.01 -1.64 -3.18
N ARG A 7 23.25 -1.97 -4.23
CA ARG A 7 23.42 -3.23 -4.97
C ARG A 7 24.57 -3.05 -5.97
N MET A 8 25.69 -3.71 -5.72
CA MET A 8 26.78 -3.82 -6.70
C MET A 8 26.36 -4.81 -7.79
N PHE A 9 26.12 -4.32 -9.01
CA PHE A 9 26.04 -5.17 -10.19
C PHE A 9 27.45 -5.58 -10.61
N ALA A 10 27.69 -6.88 -10.77
CA ALA A 10 28.86 -7.36 -11.48
C ALA A 10 28.75 -6.90 -12.94
N SER A 11 29.75 -6.20 -13.45
CA SER A 11 29.79 -5.74 -14.83
C SER A 11 29.76 -6.95 -15.79
N VAL A 12 28.69 -7.08 -16.55
CA VAL A 12 28.63 -8.00 -17.69
C VAL A 12 28.58 -7.17 -18.96
N ALA A 13 29.65 -7.24 -19.74
CA ALA A 13 29.76 -6.59 -21.02
C ALA A 13 28.94 -7.36 -22.07
N GLY A 14 27.91 -6.69 -22.61
CA GLY A 14 27.48 -6.78 -24.01
C GLY A 14 26.78 -8.06 -24.48
N GLY A 15 25.55 -7.86 -24.98
CA GLY A 15 25.14 -8.43 -26.26
C GLY A 15 23.79 -9.13 -26.28
N LEU A 16 22.81 -8.51 -26.96
CA LEU A 16 22.03 -9.11 -28.05
C LEU A 16 21.18 -8.02 -28.71
N VAL A 17 21.47 -7.74 -29.99
CA VAL A 17 20.66 -6.84 -30.82
C VAL A 17 19.47 -7.65 -31.32
N ALA A 18 18.29 -7.47 -30.69
CA ALA A 18 17.05 -7.83 -31.34
C ALA A 18 16.81 -6.84 -32.50
N SER A 19 16.38 -7.32 -33.67
CA SER A 19 16.08 -6.44 -34.81
C SER A 19 14.91 -5.51 -34.46
N ALA A 20 15.06 -4.20 -34.66
CA ALA A 20 14.07 -3.17 -34.33
C ALA A 20 12.64 -3.48 -34.84
N ALA A 21 12.51 -4.15 -35.99
CA ALA A 21 11.21 -4.55 -36.56
C ALA A 21 10.47 -5.64 -35.76
N GLY A 22 11.19 -6.50 -35.03
CA GLY A 22 10.61 -7.56 -34.20
C GLY A 22 10.13 -7.05 -32.83
N MET A 23 10.85 -6.09 -32.24
CA MET A 23 10.44 -5.44 -30.98
C MET A 23 9.21 -4.56 -31.19
N SER A 24 9.14 -3.79 -32.27
CA SER A 24 7.99 -2.90 -32.56
C SER A 24 6.65 -3.65 -32.73
N ALA A 25 6.67 -4.89 -33.23
CA ALA A 25 5.47 -5.73 -33.36
C ALA A 25 5.06 -6.42 -32.03
N ALA A 26 6.01 -6.78 -31.19
CA ALA A 26 5.74 -7.34 -29.85
C ALA A 26 5.29 -6.26 -28.85
N LEU A 27 5.83 -5.04 -28.98
CA LEU A 27 5.45 -3.87 -28.18
C LEU A 27 4.04 -3.35 -28.50
N ALA A 28 3.55 -3.54 -29.74
CA ALA A 28 2.16 -3.25 -30.09
C ALA A 28 1.14 -4.18 -29.38
N GLN A 29 1.63 -5.22 -28.68
CA GLN A 29 0.81 -6.20 -27.96
C GLN A 29 0.65 -5.84 -26.46
N VAL A 30 1.42 -4.88 -25.94
CA VAL A 30 1.31 -4.36 -24.56
C VAL A 30 0.71 -2.96 -24.63
N ALA A 31 -0.59 -2.88 -24.90
CA ALA A 31 -1.32 -1.61 -24.86
C ALA A 31 -1.91 -1.43 -23.46
N PRO A 32 -1.78 -0.23 -22.85
CA PRO A 32 -2.48 0.07 -21.60
C PRO A 32 -4.00 -0.12 -21.77
N LEU A 33 -4.67 -0.52 -20.70
CA LEU A 33 -6.10 -0.81 -20.71
C LEU A 33 -6.91 0.43 -20.34
N ASP A 34 -8.12 0.52 -20.92
CA ASP A 34 -9.12 1.47 -20.41
C ASP A 34 -9.38 1.16 -18.93
N THR A 35 -9.29 2.18 -18.07
CA THR A 35 -9.41 2.01 -16.62
C THR A 35 -10.28 3.09 -16.00
N ASN A 36 -11.25 2.66 -15.20
CA ASN A 36 -12.07 3.51 -14.34
C ASN A 36 -11.56 3.43 -12.91
N HIS A 37 -11.16 4.56 -12.36
CA HIS A 37 -10.62 4.70 -11.02
C HIS A 37 -11.60 5.42 -10.13
N VAL A 38 -11.87 4.89 -8.93
CA VAL A 38 -12.61 5.62 -7.89
C VAL A 38 -11.79 5.67 -6.61
N VAL A 39 -11.47 6.89 -6.17
CA VAL A 39 -10.87 7.14 -4.85
C VAL A 39 -11.98 7.43 -3.86
N ILE A 40 -12.05 6.67 -2.77
CA ILE A 40 -13.03 6.82 -1.69
C ILE A 40 -12.32 7.44 -0.49
N ILE A 41 -12.76 8.65 -0.10
CA ILE A 41 -12.18 9.40 1.01
C ILE A 41 -13.13 9.40 2.21
N ASP A 42 -12.68 8.84 3.32
CA ASP A 42 -13.29 9.04 4.62
C ASP A 42 -13.20 10.51 5.05
N ARG A 43 -14.35 11.13 5.30
CA ARG A 43 -14.47 12.49 5.84
C ARG A 43 -15.24 12.50 7.17
N SER A 44 -15.21 11.40 7.91
CA SER A 44 -15.77 11.32 9.26
C SER A 44 -15.01 12.22 10.25
N GLY A 45 -15.61 12.48 11.41
CA GLY A 45 -15.02 13.37 12.42
C GLY A 45 -13.63 12.92 12.92
N SER A 46 -13.32 11.62 12.88
CA SER A 46 -12.02 11.08 13.29
C SER A 46 -10.89 11.35 12.28
N MET A 47 -11.25 11.80 11.07
CA MET A 47 -10.31 12.26 10.04
C MET A 47 -9.92 13.73 10.21
N TYR A 48 -10.42 14.44 11.23
CA TYR A 48 -10.12 15.86 11.43
C TYR A 48 -8.61 16.16 11.52
N GLY A 49 -8.20 17.30 10.96
CA GLY A 49 -6.82 17.76 10.98
C GLY A 49 -5.96 17.10 9.91
N ASP A 50 -4.74 16.70 10.29
CA ASP A 50 -3.73 16.23 9.34
C ASP A 50 -4.15 14.99 8.55
N ARG A 51 -5.03 14.14 9.09
CA ARG A 51 -5.52 12.92 8.42
C ARG A 51 -6.30 13.25 7.14
N LEU A 52 -7.30 14.12 7.22
CA LEU A 52 -8.08 14.54 6.05
C LEU A 52 -7.23 15.38 5.09
N GLU A 53 -6.36 16.26 5.59
CA GLU A 53 -5.48 17.05 4.72
C GLU A 53 -4.50 16.15 3.94
N LEU A 54 -4.03 15.08 4.57
CA LEU A 54 -3.19 14.08 3.93
C LEU A 54 -3.97 13.23 2.92
N ALA A 55 -5.20 12.84 3.24
CA ALA A 55 -6.11 12.17 2.32
C ALA A 55 -6.36 12.99 1.05
N LYS A 56 -6.61 14.30 1.21
CA LYS A 56 -6.78 15.26 0.11
C LYS A 56 -5.53 15.30 -0.78
N LYS A 57 -4.34 15.46 -0.19
CA LYS A 57 -3.07 15.45 -0.91
C LYS A 57 -2.85 14.14 -1.67
N ALA A 58 -3.14 13.01 -1.04
CA ALA A 58 -2.94 11.71 -1.65
C ALA A 58 -3.86 11.49 -2.86
N ALA A 59 -5.11 11.94 -2.80
CA ALA A 59 -6.04 11.92 -3.95
C ALA A 59 -5.56 12.80 -5.12
N LYS A 60 -5.02 14.00 -4.83
CA LYS A 60 -4.41 14.87 -5.84
C LYS A 60 -3.18 14.23 -6.48
N ILE A 61 -2.38 13.50 -5.70
CA ILE A 61 -1.18 12.81 -6.18
C ILE A 61 -1.54 11.61 -7.04
N TYR A 62 -2.60 10.88 -6.68
CA TYR A 62 -3.17 9.84 -7.51
C TYR A 62 -3.57 10.40 -8.88
N TRP A 63 -4.33 11.49 -8.90
CA TRP A 63 -4.67 12.23 -10.12
C TRP A 63 -3.42 12.65 -10.92
N ASN A 64 -2.43 13.27 -10.28
CA ASN A 64 -1.21 13.73 -10.94
C ASN A 64 -0.39 12.57 -11.53
N THR A 65 -0.39 11.42 -10.87
CA THR A 65 0.18 10.18 -11.39
C THR A 65 -0.57 9.75 -12.65
N LEU A 66 -1.91 9.86 -12.62
CA LEU A 66 -2.72 9.46 -13.75
C LEU A 66 -2.59 10.39 -14.97
N VAL A 67 -2.36 11.69 -14.81
CA VAL A 67 -2.24 12.62 -15.95
C VAL A 67 -0.88 12.46 -16.67
N SER A 68 -0.58 11.30 -17.25
CA SER A 68 0.64 11.06 -18.04
C SER A 68 0.48 11.63 -19.45
N SER A 69 1.47 12.39 -19.90
CA SER A 69 1.40 13.19 -21.12
C SER A 69 2.19 12.63 -22.30
N ASN A 70 2.85 11.48 -22.14
CA ASN A 70 3.81 10.98 -23.12
C ASN A 70 3.43 9.63 -23.76
N VAL A 71 2.14 9.28 -23.70
CA VAL A 71 1.59 8.11 -24.38
C VAL A 71 1.44 8.42 -25.88
N PRO A 72 2.04 7.64 -26.80
CA PRO A 72 1.84 7.82 -28.23
C PRO A 72 0.36 7.70 -28.62
N ALA A 73 -0.09 8.49 -29.60
CA ALA A 73 -1.46 8.38 -30.12
C ALA A 73 -1.80 6.96 -30.64
N SER A 74 -0.80 6.17 -31.05
CA SER A 74 -0.95 4.77 -31.45
C SER A 74 -1.26 3.80 -30.31
N GLN A 75 -1.14 4.24 -29.04
CA GLN A 75 -1.42 3.48 -27.83
C GLN A 75 -2.48 4.18 -26.98
N SER A 76 -3.51 4.73 -27.64
CA SER A 76 -4.57 5.46 -26.95
C SER A 76 -5.40 4.50 -26.07
N PHE A 77 -5.59 4.90 -24.82
CA PHE A 77 -6.49 4.29 -23.84
C PHE A 77 -7.24 5.41 -23.11
N THR A 78 -8.30 5.04 -22.44
CA THR A 78 -9.20 5.97 -21.75
C THR A 78 -9.12 5.73 -20.25
N GLU A 79 -8.83 6.80 -19.51
CA GLU A 79 -8.82 6.74 -18.05
C GLU A 79 -9.82 7.71 -17.47
N LEU A 80 -10.69 7.20 -16.61
CA LEU A 80 -11.63 8.02 -15.85
C LEU A 80 -11.23 7.98 -14.38
N LEU A 81 -11.25 9.14 -13.73
CA LEU A 81 -11.07 9.22 -12.29
C LEU A 81 -12.28 9.94 -11.66
N GLY A 82 -12.86 9.29 -10.66
CA GLY A 82 -13.89 9.82 -9.79
C GLY A 82 -13.42 9.83 -8.33
N VAL A 83 -14.05 10.70 -7.52
CA VAL A 83 -13.83 10.73 -6.07
C VAL A 83 -15.17 10.62 -5.37
N ALA A 84 -15.33 9.59 -4.55
CA ALA A 84 -16.42 9.48 -3.58
C ALA A 84 -15.92 9.94 -2.20
N SER A 85 -16.81 10.48 -1.37
CA SER A 85 -16.52 10.69 0.04
C SER A 85 -17.68 10.27 0.92
N TYR A 86 -17.40 9.91 2.17
CA TYR A 86 -18.44 9.50 3.11
C TYR A 86 -18.17 9.95 4.55
N SER A 87 -19.26 10.10 5.30
CA SER A 87 -19.24 10.09 6.77
C SER A 87 -20.46 9.32 7.30
N ASP A 88 -21.53 10.01 7.71
CA ASP A 88 -22.83 9.38 8.02
C ASP A 88 -23.50 8.85 6.74
N THR A 89 -23.28 9.55 5.63
CA THR A 89 -23.73 9.18 4.28
C THR A 89 -22.60 9.43 3.29
N SER A 90 -22.70 8.85 2.10
CA SER A 90 -21.80 9.09 0.98
C SER A 90 -22.28 10.21 0.05
N SER A 91 -21.36 10.65 -0.82
CA SER A 91 -21.63 11.59 -1.90
C SER A 91 -20.53 11.51 -2.97
N VAL A 92 -20.90 11.71 -4.24
CA VAL A 92 -19.94 12.01 -5.32
C VAL A 92 -19.27 13.36 -5.05
N THR A 93 -17.99 13.33 -4.67
CA THR A 93 -17.16 14.53 -4.51
C THR A 93 -16.73 15.07 -5.88
N TYR A 94 -16.32 14.17 -6.77
CA TYR A 94 -15.93 14.46 -8.14
C TYR A 94 -16.44 13.34 -9.05
N PRO A 95 -17.23 13.63 -10.09
CA PRO A 95 -17.77 12.59 -10.97
C PRO A 95 -16.64 11.89 -11.73
N LEU A 96 -16.87 10.63 -12.13
CA LEU A 96 -15.98 9.93 -13.05
C LEU A 96 -15.78 10.78 -14.31
N THR A 97 -14.54 11.25 -14.51
CA THR A 97 -14.21 12.19 -15.58
C THR A 97 -12.97 11.70 -16.32
N ALA A 98 -13.02 11.72 -17.65
CA ALA A 98 -11.90 11.33 -18.50
C ALA A 98 -10.69 12.27 -18.31
N LEU A 99 -9.50 11.69 -18.25
CA LEU A 99 -8.23 12.39 -18.09
C LEU A 99 -7.61 12.79 -19.44
N PRO A 100 -6.89 13.93 -19.52
CA PRO A 100 -6.69 14.93 -18.47
C PRO A 100 -7.93 15.83 -18.29
N ALA A 101 -8.31 16.11 -17.05
CA ALA A 101 -9.38 17.05 -16.75
C ALA A 101 -8.95 18.13 -15.73
N SER A 102 -9.90 18.86 -15.15
CA SER A 102 -9.62 19.90 -14.15
C SER A 102 -10.72 19.94 -13.09
N GLY A 103 -10.47 20.64 -11.98
CA GLY A 103 -11.45 20.86 -10.92
C GLY A 103 -11.44 19.83 -9.80
N LEU A 104 -10.70 18.71 -9.92
CA LEU A 104 -10.56 17.74 -8.83
C LEU A 104 -9.96 18.39 -7.58
N ASP A 105 -8.92 19.21 -7.73
CA ASP A 105 -8.29 19.92 -6.59
C ASP A 105 -9.31 20.71 -5.78
N THR A 106 -10.15 21.50 -6.45
CA THR A 106 -11.19 22.30 -5.80
C THR A 106 -12.24 21.44 -5.11
N ALA A 107 -12.65 20.33 -5.74
CA ALA A 107 -13.64 19.42 -5.16
C ALA A 107 -13.10 18.72 -3.90
N VAL A 108 -11.85 18.24 -3.95
CA VAL A 108 -11.20 17.56 -2.84
C VAL A 108 -10.86 18.53 -1.70
N ASP A 109 -10.40 19.75 -2.01
CA ASP A 109 -10.08 20.76 -0.98
C ASP A 109 -11.30 21.20 -0.17
N ALA A 110 -12.50 21.10 -0.76
CA ALA A 110 -13.77 21.43 -0.11
C ALA A 110 -14.24 20.38 0.92
N LEU A 111 -13.60 19.22 1.01
CA LEU A 111 -13.96 18.19 1.99
C LEU A 111 -13.72 18.68 3.42
N VAL A 112 -14.68 18.39 4.30
CA VAL A 112 -14.64 18.73 5.73
C VAL A 112 -14.92 17.48 6.54
N ALA A 113 -14.12 17.26 7.58
CA ALA A 113 -14.28 16.15 8.52
C ALA A 113 -15.46 16.43 9.46
N ASP A 114 -16.50 15.61 9.38
CA ASP A 114 -17.65 15.65 10.29
C ASP A 114 -18.46 14.35 10.23
N GLY A 115 -19.20 14.05 11.29
CA GLY A 115 -20.12 12.91 11.34
C GLY A 115 -19.46 11.57 11.68
N SER A 116 -20.23 10.50 11.52
CA SER A 116 -19.87 9.11 11.79
C SER A 116 -19.07 8.49 10.63
N THR A 117 -18.78 7.18 10.69
CA THR A 117 -17.91 6.48 9.74
C THR A 117 -18.66 5.32 9.06
N SER A 118 -19.20 5.58 7.86
CA SER A 118 -19.93 4.60 7.04
C SER A 118 -19.11 4.12 5.84
N ILE A 119 -18.13 3.23 6.07
CA ILE A 119 -17.33 2.63 4.98
C ILE A 119 -18.21 1.97 3.91
N GLY A 120 -19.28 1.27 4.33
CA GLY A 120 -20.22 0.66 3.38
C GLY A 120 -20.89 1.69 2.47
N ALA A 121 -21.30 2.86 2.97
CA ALA A 121 -21.86 3.91 2.11
C ALA A 121 -20.84 4.42 1.08
N GLY A 122 -19.58 4.53 1.47
CA GLY A 122 -18.49 4.89 0.55
C GLY A 122 -18.31 3.85 -0.58
N LEU A 123 -18.38 2.56 -0.23
CA LEU A 123 -18.34 1.46 -1.20
C LEU A 123 -19.58 1.47 -2.11
N GLU A 124 -20.77 1.68 -1.56
CA GLU A 124 -22.02 1.81 -2.31
C GLU A 124 -21.93 2.91 -3.38
N GLU A 125 -21.51 4.12 -2.99
CA GLU A 125 -21.41 5.26 -3.90
C GLU A 125 -20.38 5.02 -5.01
N ALA A 126 -19.22 4.46 -4.68
CA ALA A 126 -18.21 4.13 -5.68
C ALA A 126 -18.69 3.08 -6.68
N LEU A 127 -19.42 2.07 -6.21
CA LEU A 127 -20.04 1.06 -7.04
C LEU A 127 -21.11 1.67 -7.97
N ASP A 128 -21.97 2.55 -7.43
CA ASP A 128 -22.99 3.27 -8.22
C ASP A 128 -22.35 4.15 -9.29
N MET A 129 -21.27 4.86 -8.96
CA MET A 129 -20.49 5.64 -9.93
C MET A 129 -20.00 4.75 -11.08
N LEU A 130 -19.35 3.62 -10.78
CA LEU A 130 -18.83 2.68 -11.77
C LEU A 130 -19.95 2.10 -12.65
N ILE A 131 -21.04 1.62 -12.03
CA ILE A 131 -22.19 1.04 -12.74
C ILE A 131 -22.85 2.08 -13.64
N SER A 132 -22.99 3.32 -13.19
CA SER A 132 -23.61 4.39 -13.96
C SER A 132 -22.79 4.77 -15.20
N GLU A 133 -21.46 4.81 -15.07
CA GLU A 133 -20.55 5.19 -16.15
C GLU A 133 -20.34 4.04 -17.15
N SER A 134 -20.16 2.81 -16.67
CA SER A 134 -19.94 1.64 -17.52
C SER A 134 -20.89 0.49 -17.15
N PRO A 135 -22.19 0.54 -17.51
CA PRO A 135 -23.15 -0.49 -17.09
C PRO A 135 -22.75 -1.93 -17.46
N THR A 136 -21.96 -2.11 -18.52
CA THR A 136 -21.50 -3.42 -19.00
C THR A 136 -20.07 -3.80 -18.57
N LYS A 137 -19.40 -3.02 -17.71
CA LYS A 137 -17.99 -3.17 -17.30
C LYS A 137 -17.06 -3.38 -18.50
N SER A 138 -16.95 -2.37 -19.35
CA SER A 138 -16.10 -2.41 -20.56
C SER A 138 -14.63 -2.09 -20.30
N ALA A 139 -14.34 -1.45 -19.16
CA ALA A 139 -13.01 -1.04 -18.72
C ALA A 139 -12.63 -1.82 -17.45
N ARG A 140 -11.33 -1.87 -17.14
CA ARG A 140 -10.88 -2.29 -15.81
C ARG A 140 -11.42 -1.31 -14.77
N GLU A 141 -11.81 -1.81 -13.61
CA GLU A 141 -12.33 -0.99 -12.51
C GLU A 141 -11.50 -1.17 -11.26
N CYS A 142 -10.93 -0.06 -10.78
CA CYS A 142 -10.02 -0.03 -9.66
C CYS A 142 -10.51 0.94 -8.59
N VAL A 143 -10.60 0.48 -7.34
CA VAL A 143 -11.10 1.28 -6.21
C VAL A 143 -10.01 1.45 -5.17
N ILE A 144 -9.84 2.68 -4.66
CA ILE A 144 -8.89 3.00 -3.58
C ILE A 144 -9.70 3.49 -2.39
N LEU A 145 -9.68 2.74 -1.29
CA LEU A 145 -10.33 3.09 -0.05
C LEU A 145 -9.33 3.61 0.98
N LEU A 146 -9.49 4.85 1.42
CA LEU A 146 -8.75 5.42 2.54
C LEU A 146 -9.69 5.67 3.71
N SER A 147 -9.34 5.12 4.88
CA SER A 147 -10.12 5.31 6.11
C SER A 147 -9.22 5.10 7.32
N ASP A 148 -9.59 5.69 8.45
CA ASP A 148 -9.05 5.29 9.73
C ASP A 148 -9.74 4.03 10.29
N GLY A 149 -10.53 3.30 9.49
CA GLY A 149 -11.02 1.95 9.76
C GLY A 149 -12.11 1.84 10.83
N GLN A 150 -12.57 2.94 11.42
CA GLN A 150 -13.50 2.91 12.55
C GLN A 150 -14.97 2.85 12.13
N HIS A 151 -15.34 1.88 11.27
CA HIS A 151 -16.73 1.71 10.85
C HIS A 151 -17.68 1.59 12.05
N ASN A 152 -18.71 2.44 12.08
CA ASN A 152 -19.58 2.56 13.25
C ASN A 152 -21.04 2.91 12.92
N THR A 153 -21.38 3.08 11.64
CA THR A 153 -22.75 3.34 11.19
C THR A 153 -23.04 2.62 9.87
N PRO A 154 -24.24 2.03 9.67
CA PRO A 154 -24.61 1.32 8.45
C PRO A 154 -24.49 2.15 7.16
N PRO A 155 -24.48 1.51 5.98
CA PRO A 155 -24.44 0.06 5.75
C PRO A 155 -23.08 -0.56 6.07
N ALA A 156 -23.04 -1.86 6.35
CA ALA A 156 -21.79 -2.55 6.68
C ALA A 156 -20.98 -2.80 5.39
N PRO A 157 -19.63 -2.73 5.42
CA PRO A 157 -18.82 -3.03 4.24
C PRO A 157 -19.12 -4.40 3.63
N SER A 158 -19.35 -5.42 4.48
CA SER A 158 -19.63 -6.79 4.06
C SER A 158 -20.91 -6.94 3.23
N ASP A 159 -21.83 -5.98 3.32
CA ASP A 159 -23.05 -5.98 2.53
C ASP A 159 -22.74 -5.86 1.02
N PHE A 160 -21.59 -5.28 0.66
CA PHE A 160 -21.17 -5.02 -0.71
C PHE A 160 -20.16 -6.01 -1.27
N TYR A 161 -19.70 -6.98 -0.47
CA TYR A 161 -18.67 -7.95 -0.87
C TYR A 161 -18.99 -8.64 -2.21
N ALA A 162 -20.22 -9.16 -2.35
CA ALA A 162 -20.60 -9.95 -3.53
C ALA A 162 -20.68 -9.08 -4.79
N ASP A 163 -21.22 -7.87 -4.66
CA ASP A 163 -21.34 -6.94 -5.78
C ASP A 163 -19.96 -6.49 -6.24
N TYR A 164 -19.09 -6.12 -5.32
CA TYR A 164 -17.69 -5.79 -5.59
C TYR A 164 -16.94 -6.94 -6.25
N PHE A 165 -17.03 -8.16 -5.71
CA PHE A 165 -16.30 -9.32 -6.26
C PHE A 165 -16.71 -9.62 -7.70
N SER A 166 -17.97 -9.35 -8.05
CA SER A 166 -18.48 -9.52 -9.42
C SER A 166 -18.15 -8.34 -10.34
N ARG A 167 -17.90 -7.15 -9.79
CA ARG A 167 -17.88 -5.89 -10.51
C ARG A 167 -16.50 -5.24 -10.59
N VAL A 168 -15.78 -5.16 -9.48
CA VAL A 168 -14.52 -4.42 -9.37
C VAL A 168 -13.35 -5.39 -9.52
N ASP A 169 -12.35 -5.04 -10.33
CA ASP A 169 -11.19 -5.92 -10.53
C ASP A 169 -10.34 -5.97 -9.27
N GLU A 170 -10.04 -4.82 -8.69
CA GLU A 170 -9.20 -4.69 -7.49
C GLU A 170 -9.70 -3.56 -6.58
N VAL A 171 -9.61 -3.82 -5.28
CA VAL A 171 -9.81 -2.81 -4.24
C VAL A 171 -8.51 -2.67 -3.48
N HIS A 172 -7.87 -1.51 -3.57
CA HIS A 172 -6.77 -1.17 -2.68
C HIS A 172 -7.33 -0.48 -1.44
N SER A 173 -6.72 -0.71 -0.28
CA SER A 173 -7.13 -0.08 0.96
C SER A 173 -5.95 0.44 1.75
N ILE A 174 -6.16 1.56 2.45
CA ILE A 174 -5.18 2.15 3.32
C ILE A 174 -5.80 2.42 4.68
N ALA A 175 -5.29 1.74 5.70
CA ALA A 175 -5.62 2.01 7.09
C ALA A 175 -4.81 3.21 7.58
N LEU A 176 -5.47 4.33 7.88
CA LEU A 176 -4.83 5.59 8.25
C LEU A 176 -4.86 5.84 9.77
N GLY A 177 -3.67 6.00 10.34
CA GLY A 177 -3.47 6.44 11.71
C GLY A 177 -3.68 5.35 12.77
N SER A 178 -3.29 5.71 13.99
CA SER A 178 -3.48 4.84 15.15
C SER A 178 -4.97 4.57 15.44
N GLY A 179 -5.27 3.30 15.74
CA GLY A 179 -6.63 2.83 16.05
C GLY A 179 -7.41 2.33 14.85
N ALA A 180 -6.81 2.29 13.65
CA ALA A 180 -7.47 1.77 12.49
C ALA A 180 -7.75 0.27 12.57
N ASP A 181 -8.90 -0.15 12.04
CA ASP A 181 -9.24 -1.56 11.88
C ASP A 181 -8.48 -2.13 10.67
N GLU A 182 -7.19 -2.37 10.90
CA GLU A 182 -6.24 -2.93 9.94
C GLU A 182 -6.68 -4.31 9.44
N ALA A 183 -7.38 -5.09 10.27
CA ALA A 183 -7.90 -6.40 9.90
C ALA A 183 -9.04 -6.29 8.88
N MET A 184 -10.00 -5.41 9.11
CA MET A 184 -11.09 -5.13 8.16
C MET A 184 -10.54 -4.50 6.88
N MET A 185 -9.64 -3.52 6.98
CA MET A 185 -9.08 -2.85 5.80
C MET A 185 -8.28 -3.82 4.93
N SER A 186 -7.46 -4.68 5.53
CA SER A 186 -6.73 -5.73 4.79
C SER A 186 -7.67 -6.80 4.21
N ASP A 187 -8.77 -7.13 4.88
CA ASP A 187 -9.80 -8.04 4.35
C ASP A 187 -10.50 -7.46 3.12
N ILE A 188 -10.87 -6.18 3.15
CA ILE A 188 -11.45 -5.48 2.00
C ILE A 188 -10.51 -5.57 0.79
N ALA A 189 -9.23 -5.23 0.98
CA ALA A 189 -8.27 -5.29 -0.12
C ALA A 189 -7.98 -6.71 -0.60
N ALA A 190 -8.01 -7.70 0.29
CA ALA A 190 -7.77 -9.09 -0.08
C ALA A 190 -8.91 -9.70 -0.90
N ASN A 191 -10.15 -9.35 -0.55
CA ASN A 191 -11.29 -10.19 -0.89
C ASN A 191 -12.38 -9.51 -1.72
N TYR A 192 -12.49 -8.18 -1.71
CA TYR A 192 -13.63 -7.51 -2.37
C TYR A 192 -13.45 -7.41 -3.88
N GLY A 193 -12.21 -7.29 -4.37
CA GLY A 193 -11.94 -7.33 -5.81
C GLY A 193 -12.02 -8.75 -6.36
N PHE A 194 -12.16 -8.88 -7.69
CA PHE A 194 -11.97 -10.15 -8.40
C PHE A 194 -10.56 -10.72 -8.14
N SER A 195 -9.57 -9.85 -7.99
CA SER A 195 -8.22 -10.19 -7.57
C SER A 195 -7.84 -9.39 -6.31
N PRO A 196 -6.92 -9.90 -5.46
CA PRO A 196 -6.43 -9.15 -4.32
C PRO A 196 -5.81 -7.83 -4.77
N GLY A 197 -6.23 -6.73 -4.15
CA GLY A 197 -5.59 -5.43 -4.33
C GLY A 197 -4.38 -5.26 -3.42
N LEU A 198 -4.12 -4.01 -3.04
CA LEU A 198 -3.00 -3.63 -2.17
C LEU A 198 -3.56 -3.12 -0.85
N TYR A 199 -3.08 -3.69 0.26
CA TYR A 199 -3.30 -3.15 1.59
C TYR A 199 -2.05 -2.40 2.04
N LEU A 200 -2.20 -1.23 2.67
CA LEU A 200 -1.11 -0.56 3.36
C LEU A 200 -1.61 0.06 4.68
N ARG A 201 -0.72 0.10 5.67
CA ARG A 201 -0.91 0.87 6.89
C ARG A 201 -0.11 2.16 6.76
N ALA A 202 -0.74 3.30 7.07
CA ALA A 202 -0.07 4.59 6.98
C ALA A 202 -0.34 5.44 8.21
N ASP A 203 0.70 6.04 8.79
CA ASP A 203 0.58 7.02 9.88
C ASP A 203 0.60 8.46 9.35
N SER A 204 0.25 9.42 10.20
CA SER A 204 0.25 10.86 9.88
C SER A 204 1.17 11.68 10.77
N ASP A 205 1.89 11.04 11.69
CA ASP A 205 2.56 11.70 12.83
C ASP A 205 3.85 12.42 12.44
N THR A 206 4.55 11.93 11.41
CA THR A 206 5.80 12.53 10.91
C THR A 206 5.74 12.82 9.42
N ALA A 207 6.63 13.70 8.94
CA ALA A 207 6.75 13.99 7.50
C ALA A 207 7.11 12.75 6.66
N ILE A 208 7.76 11.75 7.26
CA ILE A 208 8.05 10.48 6.58
C ILE A 208 6.78 9.66 6.43
N ASP A 209 5.97 9.54 7.49
CA ASP A 209 4.72 8.77 7.45
C ASP A 209 3.73 9.40 6.46
N GLN A 210 3.65 10.74 6.46
CA GLN A 210 2.87 11.49 5.47
C GLN A 210 3.32 11.18 4.04
N LEU A 211 4.62 11.17 3.80
CA LEU A 211 5.18 10.91 2.49
C LEU A 211 5.01 9.45 2.05
N GLU A 212 5.01 8.50 2.99
CA GLU A 212 4.70 7.10 2.74
C GLU A 212 3.24 6.91 2.30
N LEU A 213 2.28 7.56 2.96
CA LEU A 213 0.88 7.56 2.50
C LEU A 213 0.75 8.12 1.08
N ILE A 214 1.38 9.26 0.82
CA ILE A 214 1.27 9.90 -0.48
C ILE A 214 1.95 9.05 -1.57
N GLY A 215 3.10 8.45 -1.27
CA GLY A 215 3.80 7.50 -2.15
C GLY A 215 2.98 6.23 -2.43
N ALA A 216 2.20 5.75 -1.44
CA ALA A 216 1.29 4.62 -1.61
C ALA A 216 0.24 4.87 -2.70
N PHE A 217 -0.35 6.06 -2.75
CA PHE A 217 -1.31 6.41 -3.81
C PHE A 217 -0.67 6.46 -5.20
N ASN A 218 0.58 6.93 -5.32
CA ASN A 218 1.31 6.84 -6.58
C ASN A 218 1.53 5.38 -7.01
N ARG A 219 1.90 4.50 -6.06
CA ARG A 219 2.04 3.08 -6.35
C ARG A 219 0.73 2.44 -6.79
N MET A 220 -0.35 2.63 -6.03
CA MET A 220 -1.68 2.11 -6.36
C MET A 220 -2.20 2.64 -7.70
N ALA A 221 -1.90 3.90 -8.07
CA ALA A 221 -2.26 4.44 -9.37
C ALA A 221 -1.56 3.69 -10.51
N ASN A 222 -0.27 3.38 -10.38
CA ASN A 222 0.45 2.59 -11.37
C ASN A 222 -0.03 1.13 -11.41
N ASP A 223 -0.35 0.55 -10.25
CA ASP A 223 -0.84 -0.84 -10.15
C ASP A 223 -2.20 -1.04 -10.85
N CYS A 224 -3.15 -0.11 -10.62
CA CYS A 224 -4.46 -0.12 -11.29
C CYS A 224 -4.37 -0.10 -12.84
N ARG A 225 -3.23 0.33 -13.40
CA ARG A 225 -3.01 0.42 -14.85
C ARG A 225 -2.34 -0.82 -15.44
N ASP A 226 -2.11 -1.86 -14.64
CA ASP A 226 -1.11 -2.91 -14.92
C ASP A 226 0.29 -2.33 -15.24
N GLY A 227 0.58 -1.13 -14.71
CA GLY A 227 1.89 -0.52 -14.82
C GLY A 227 2.91 -1.26 -13.97
N GLY A 228 4.18 -1.17 -14.36
CA GLY A 228 5.28 -1.73 -13.58
C GLY A 228 5.90 -0.69 -12.65
N MET A 229 6.38 -1.13 -11.49
CA MET A 229 7.32 -0.35 -10.69
C MET A 229 8.74 -0.90 -10.92
N ILE A 230 9.67 -0.03 -11.33
CA ILE A 230 11.08 -0.40 -11.50
C ILE A 230 11.82 -0.22 -10.17
N ASP A 231 11.67 0.96 -9.56
CA ASP A 231 12.36 1.34 -8.33
C ASP A 231 11.54 2.37 -7.57
N GLN A 232 11.66 2.37 -6.24
CA GLN A 232 11.05 3.37 -5.38
C GLN A 232 11.79 3.49 -4.05
N GLY A 233 11.81 4.70 -3.48
CA GLY A 233 12.44 4.90 -2.19
C GLY A 233 12.14 6.24 -1.54
N LEU A 234 12.25 6.25 -0.22
CA LEU A 234 12.12 7.44 0.63
C LEU A 234 13.51 7.94 1.04
N THR A 235 13.79 9.22 0.84
CA THR A 235 15.06 9.85 1.21
C THR A 235 14.83 11.20 1.87
N GLN A 236 15.52 11.47 2.98
CA GLN A 236 15.61 12.80 3.56
C GLN A 236 16.82 13.53 2.97
N ILE A 237 16.64 14.78 2.55
CA ILE A 237 17.71 15.65 2.06
C ILE A 237 17.89 16.80 3.07
N PRO A 238 19.02 16.87 3.79
CA PRO A 238 19.27 17.92 4.78
C PRO A 238 19.38 19.31 4.11
N PRO A 239 19.34 20.42 4.86
CA PRO A 239 19.63 21.73 4.30
C PRO A 239 21.12 21.84 3.90
N PRO A 240 21.47 22.67 2.90
CA PRO A 240 22.86 22.98 2.58
C PRO A 240 23.61 23.55 3.80
N SER A 241 24.87 23.18 3.96
CA SER A 241 25.73 23.65 5.05
C SER A 241 27.10 24.07 4.52
N PRO A 242 27.91 24.85 5.27
CA PRO A 242 29.28 25.16 4.86
C PRO A 242 30.14 23.92 4.58
N GLN A 243 29.84 22.79 5.23
CA GLN A 243 30.52 21.51 5.05
C GLN A 243 29.95 20.68 3.88
N SER A 244 28.68 20.89 3.53
CA SER A 244 28.00 20.26 2.40
C SER A 244 27.21 21.32 1.64
N PRO A 245 27.90 22.14 0.81
CA PRO A 245 27.27 23.27 0.13
C PRO A 245 26.31 22.81 -0.97
N GLN A 246 26.43 21.57 -1.43
CA GLN A 246 25.48 20.92 -2.31
C GLN A 246 24.73 19.84 -1.53
N SER A 247 23.46 20.09 -1.26
CA SER A 247 22.57 19.12 -0.61
C SER A 247 21.62 18.52 -1.64
N PHE A 248 21.87 17.27 -2.01
CA PHE A 248 21.08 16.57 -3.01
C PHE A 248 21.06 15.06 -2.73
N ALA A 249 20.08 14.38 -3.33
CA ALA A 249 20.03 12.93 -3.41
C ALA A 249 19.56 12.51 -4.80
N CYS A 250 20.15 11.44 -5.33
CA CYS A 250 19.79 10.86 -6.63
C CYS A 250 19.29 9.43 -6.43
N ALA A 251 18.26 9.00 -7.16
CA ALA A 251 17.94 7.58 -7.34
C ALA A 251 18.64 7.08 -8.61
N ASP A 252 19.40 5.98 -8.49
CA ASP A 252 20.11 5.36 -9.61
C ASP A 252 19.30 4.14 -10.06
N THR A 253 18.69 4.22 -11.23
CA THR A 253 17.69 3.23 -11.66
C THR A 253 18.04 2.66 -13.03
N LEU A 254 18.10 1.33 -13.12
CA LEU A 254 18.24 0.64 -14.40
C LEU A 254 16.91 0.66 -15.13
N VAL A 255 16.84 1.43 -16.21
CA VAL A 255 15.69 1.44 -17.12
C VAL A 255 16.02 0.55 -18.30
N SER A 256 15.18 -0.45 -18.54
CA SER A 256 15.30 -1.40 -19.64
C SER A 256 13.97 -2.08 -19.92
N ALA A 257 13.78 -2.51 -21.17
CA ALA A 257 12.60 -3.26 -21.62
C ALA A 257 11.25 -2.52 -21.49
N ALA A 258 11.28 -1.25 -21.09
CA ALA A 258 10.13 -0.37 -20.92
C ALA A 258 9.94 0.51 -22.16
N GLN A 259 8.70 0.94 -22.41
CA GLN A 259 8.39 1.89 -23.48
C GLN A 259 8.04 3.27 -22.94
N ILE A 260 7.26 3.35 -21.87
CA ILE A 260 6.93 4.64 -21.24
C ILE A 260 7.42 4.58 -19.81
N VAL A 261 8.28 5.51 -19.44
CA VAL A 261 8.96 5.53 -18.14
C VAL A 261 8.73 6.87 -17.46
N ASP A 262 8.16 6.80 -16.26
CA ASP A 262 7.83 7.97 -15.44
C ASP A 262 8.78 8.04 -14.24
N PHE A 263 9.65 9.06 -14.23
CA PHE A 263 10.47 9.42 -13.07
C PHE A 263 9.70 10.42 -12.21
N THR A 264 9.10 9.93 -11.13
CA THR A 264 8.21 10.69 -10.26
C THR A 264 8.88 11.02 -8.93
N MET A 265 8.78 12.29 -8.52
CA MET A 265 9.22 12.79 -7.23
C MET A 265 8.04 13.41 -6.50
N ILE A 266 7.72 12.82 -5.36
CA ILE A 266 6.77 13.36 -4.39
C ILE A 266 7.58 13.92 -3.23
N PHE A 267 7.22 15.07 -2.70
CA PHE A 267 8.01 15.71 -1.66
C PHE A 267 7.18 16.38 -0.57
N VAL A 268 7.70 16.39 0.65
CA VAL A 268 7.19 17.15 1.80
C VAL A 268 8.32 17.98 2.37
N GLY A 269 8.06 19.26 2.64
CA GLY A 269 9.05 20.18 3.19
C GLY A 269 8.69 21.64 3.00
N ALA A 270 9.55 22.53 3.50
CA ALA A 270 9.33 23.99 3.44
C ALA A 270 9.44 24.58 2.02
N ALA A 271 10.08 23.87 1.10
CA ALA A 271 10.20 24.28 -0.30
C ALA A 271 10.18 23.07 -1.23
N ALA A 272 9.79 23.30 -2.48
CA ALA A 272 9.90 22.30 -3.53
C ALA A 272 11.39 22.07 -3.90
N PRO A 273 11.85 20.81 -4.05
CA PRO A 273 13.19 20.53 -4.53
C PRO A 273 13.36 21.00 -5.97
N GLU A 274 14.56 21.42 -6.35
CA GLU A 274 14.94 21.46 -7.76
C GLU A 274 15.23 20.03 -8.21
N VAL A 275 14.72 19.63 -9.38
CA VAL A 275 14.92 18.26 -9.88
C VAL A 275 15.62 18.23 -11.24
N TYR A 276 16.37 17.15 -11.47
CA TYR A 276 17.02 16.92 -12.76
C TYR A 276 17.28 15.43 -13.02
N LEU A 277 17.33 15.06 -14.31
CA LEU A 277 17.77 13.76 -14.79
C LEU A 277 19.21 13.81 -15.30
N LEU A 278 19.90 12.68 -15.18
CA LEU A 278 21.15 12.38 -15.87
C LEU A 278 20.97 11.08 -16.69
N PRO A 279 21.07 11.14 -18.02
CA PRO A 279 20.93 9.97 -18.87
C PRO A 279 22.14 9.03 -18.77
N PRO A 280 21.97 7.71 -19.04
CA PRO A 280 23.03 6.70 -18.93
C PRO A 280 24.33 7.03 -19.66
N TRP A 281 24.25 7.76 -20.79
CA TRP A 281 25.38 8.12 -21.63
C TRP A 281 26.05 9.45 -21.27
N ASP A 282 25.39 10.31 -20.47
CA ASP A 282 25.92 11.61 -20.06
C ASP A 282 25.54 11.92 -18.61
N GLN A 283 26.49 11.67 -17.71
CA GLN A 283 26.35 11.90 -16.28
C GLN A 283 26.79 13.31 -15.85
N THR A 284 26.90 14.23 -16.81
CA THR A 284 27.36 15.61 -16.57
C THR A 284 26.35 16.66 -16.98
N SER A 285 25.63 16.44 -18.09
CA SER A 285 24.63 17.38 -18.59
C SER A 285 23.26 17.13 -17.94
N LYS A 286 22.90 18.02 -17.00
CA LYS A 286 21.62 17.94 -16.29
C LYS A 286 20.45 18.28 -17.20
N ILE A 287 19.48 17.38 -17.28
CA ILE A 287 18.17 17.65 -17.85
C ILE A 287 17.27 18.16 -16.73
N THR A 288 16.86 19.42 -16.78
CA THR A 288 16.11 20.14 -15.75
C THR A 288 14.71 20.52 -16.25
N GLU A 289 13.90 21.01 -15.32
CA GLU A 289 12.57 21.58 -15.59
C GLU A 289 12.58 22.68 -16.66
N ALA A 290 13.72 23.37 -16.83
CA ALA A 290 13.86 24.50 -17.76
C ALA A 290 14.40 24.10 -19.14
N ASN A 291 15.07 22.94 -19.27
CA ASN A 291 15.75 22.56 -20.51
C ASN A 291 15.28 21.22 -21.11
N PHE A 292 14.34 20.50 -20.47
CA PHE A 292 13.86 19.19 -20.92
C PHE A 292 13.35 19.19 -22.38
N ALA A 293 12.70 20.26 -22.82
CA ALA A 293 12.19 20.36 -24.18
C ALA A 293 13.31 20.40 -25.25
N ALA A 294 14.54 20.72 -24.85
CA ALA A 294 15.71 20.74 -25.73
C ALA A 294 16.53 19.44 -25.66
N SER A 295 16.27 18.54 -24.70
CA SER A 295 17.03 17.30 -24.53
C SER A 295 16.52 16.14 -25.39
N GLY A 296 15.36 16.26 -26.02
CA GLY A 296 14.79 15.25 -26.94
C GLY A 296 13.31 15.52 -27.20
N SER A 297 12.76 14.96 -28.29
CA SER A 297 11.32 15.08 -28.61
C SER A 297 10.43 14.21 -27.72
N ASP A 298 11.03 13.24 -27.02
CA ASP A 298 10.31 12.15 -26.38
C ASP A 298 10.31 12.28 -24.84
N LEU A 299 10.64 13.47 -24.33
CA LEU A 299 10.66 13.79 -22.90
C LEU A 299 9.65 14.90 -22.59
N THR A 300 8.81 14.67 -21.60
CA THR A 300 7.91 15.69 -21.05
C THR A 300 8.18 15.92 -19.56
N PHE A 301 7.82 17.10 -19.06
CA PHE A 301 7.90 17.44 -17.64
C PHE A 301 6.55 17.94 -17.14
N PHE A 302 6.13 17.44 -15.98
CA PHE A 302 4.91 17.84 -15.30
C PHE A 302 5.21 18.18 -13.84
N SER A 303 4.59 19.24 -13.32
CA SER A 303 4.78 19.71 -11.96
C SER A 303 3.45 20.18 -11.39
N ALA A 304 3.21 19.84 -10.13
CA ALA A 304 2.05 20.24 -9.34
C ALA A 304 2.47 20.39 -7.87
N GLU A 305 1.50 20.67 -6.99
CA GLU A 305 1.75 20.71 -5.56
C GLU A 305 2.31 19.36 -5.08
N ASN A 306 3.44 19.38 -4.36
CA ASN A 306 4.14 18.19 -3.85
C ASN A 306 4.55 17.14 -4.90
N PHE A 307 4.50 17.44 -6.20
CA PHE A 307 4.72 16.47 -7.28
C PHE A 307 5.57 17.04 -8.42
N LYS A 308 6.55 16.27 -8.88
CA LYS A 308 7.33 16.54 -10.10
C LYS A 308 7.53 15.24 -10.85
N ARG A 309 7.42 15.28 -12.18
CA ARG A 309 7.65 14.10 -13.01
C ARG A 309 8.32 14.45 -14.33
N PHE A 310 9.33 13.67 -14.68
CA PHE A 310 9.78 13.52 -16.05
C PHE A 310 9.18 12.25 -16.63
N SER A 311 8.61 12.33 -17.84
CA SER A 311 8.03 11.17 -18.53
C SER A 311 8.75 10.99 -19.86
N LEU A 312 9.26 9.78 -20.11
CA LEU A 312 10.03 9.40 -21.30
C LEU A 312 9.24 8.38 -22.11
N ASN A 313 9.26 8.56 -23.43
CA ASN A 313 8.71 7.61 -24.40
C ASN A 313 9.87 7.02 -25.21
N LEU A 314 10.25 5.79 -24.88
CA LEU A 314 11.40 5.10 -25.45
C LEU A 314 11.03 4.57 -26.84
N THR A 315 11.27 5.37 -27.90
CA THR A 315 10.91 5.03 -29.28
C THR A 315 12.02 4.34 -30.09
N GLU A 316 13.30 4.45 -29.69
CA GLU A 316 14.42 3.75 -30.34
C GLU A 316 15.44 3.21 -29.31
N ALA A 317 16.18 2.17 -29.70
CA ALA A 317 17.03 1.30 -28.86
C ALA A 317 18.30 1.95 -28.25
N TYR A 318 18.25 3.21 -27.83
CA TYR A 318 19.36 3.90 -27.16
C TYR A 318 18.87 4.84 -26.05
N GLU A 319 18.16 4.28 -25.05
CA GLU A 319 17.93 4.95 -23.75
C GLU A 319 17.98 3.98 -22.56
N GLU A 320 18.27 2.70 -22.80
CA GLU A 320 18.45 1.72 -21.73
C GLU A 320 19.74 1.98 -20.96
N GLY A 321 19.67 1.78 -19.64
CA GLY A 321 20.82 1.92 -18.75
C GLY A 321 20.45 2.58 -17.44
N PHE A 322 21.48 2.97 -16.69
CA PHE A 322 21.32 3.60 -15.39
C PHE A 322 21.04 5.09 -15.55
N TRP A 323 19.78 5.46 -15.33
CA TRP A 323 19.37 6.85 -15.19
C TRP A 323 19.55 7.31 -13.75
N GLN A 324 19.93 8.57 -13.56
CA GLN A 324 19.89 9.20 -12.24
C GLN A 324 18.77 10.23 -12.19
N PHE A 325 17.91 10.13 -11.18
CA PHE A 325 16.90 11.15 -10.89
C PHE A 325 17.19 11.84 -9.56
N CYS A 326 17.56 13.12 -9.65
CA CYS A 326 18.13 13.87 -8.55
C CYS A 326 17.23 15.00 -8.07
N ALA A 327 17.18 15.19 -6.74
CA ALA A 327 16.55 16.33 -6.08
C ALA A 327 17.61 17.12 -5.31
N VAL A 328 17.52 18.44 -5.37
CA VAL A 328 18.38 19.39 -4.63
C VAL A 328 17.53 20.14 -3.62
N ASN A 329 17.99 20.15 -2.37
CA ASN A 329 17.41 21.00 -1.34
C ASN A 329 18.10 22.36 -1.32
N THR A 330 17.32 23.40 -1.59
CA THR A 330 17.77 24.80 -1.57
C THR A 330 17.23 25.58 -0.37
N SER A 331 16.46 24.92 0.51
CA SER A 331 15.90 25.52 1.73
C SER A 331 16.80 25.38 2.94
N ASP A 332 16.48 26.13 3.99
CA ASP A 332 17.16 26.07 5.29
C ASP A 332 16.61 24.96 6.22
N GLN A 333 15.61 24.20 5.76
CA GLN A 333 15.01 23.06 6.46
C GLN A 333 15.27 21.75 5.70
N PRO A 334 15.20 20.59 6.35
CA PRO A 334 15.21 19.32 5.63
C PRO A 334 13.96 19.19 4.74
N ILE A 335 14.14 18.54 3.60
CA ILE A 335 13.03 18.07 2.75
C ILE A 335 13.03 16.55 2.70
N TYR A 336 11.87 15.96 2.49
CA TYR A 336 11.67 14.52 2.37
C TYR A 336 11.15 14.24 0.97
N VAL A 337 11.76 13.28 0.29
CA VAL A 337 11.42 12.92 -1.10
C VAL A 337 11.13 11.43 -1.22
N TYR A 338 10.02 11.12 -1.89
CA TYR A 338 9.70 9.79 -2.40
C TYR A 338 10.01 9.83 -3.89
N SER A 339 11.04 9.10 -4.29
CA SER A 339 11.41 8.92 -5.70
C SER A 339 10.84 7.59 -6.17
N ALA A 340 10.18 7.58 -7.31
CA ALA A 340 9.65 6.40 -7.97
C ALA A 340 9.99 6.43 -9.45
N VAL A 341 10.27 5.26 -10.00
CA VAL A 341 10.40 5.04 -11.44
C VAL A 341 9.40 3.94 -11.82
N SER A 342 8.40 4.30 -12.61
CA SER A 342 7.34 3.39 -13.05
C SER A 342 7.25 3.29 -14.56
N THR A 343 6.56 2.26 -15.04
CA THR A 343 6.33 1.98 -16.46
C THR A 343 4.83 1.85 -16.73
N LEU A 344 4.37 2.41 -17.84
CA LEU A 344 2.97 2.25 -18.30
C LEU A 344 2.81 1.21 -19.40
N ALA A 345 3.87 0.97 -20.16
CA ALA A 345 3.94 -0.07 -21.17
C ALA A 345 5.32 -0.72 -21.06
N ASP A 346 5.34 -2.01 -20.78
CA ASP A 346 6.54 -2.75 -20.40
C ASP A 346 6.49 -4.17 -20.96
N THR A 347 7.59 -4.60 -21.56
CA THR A 347 7.66 -5.97 -22.07
C THR A 347 7.92 -6.97 -20.95
N ILE A 348 8.48 -6.53 -19.82
CA ILE A 348 8.77 -7.37 -18.66
C ILE A 348 7.86 -6.97 -17.50
N SER A 349 7.07 -7.92 -17.01
CA SER A 349 6.18 -7.72 -15.86
C SER A 349 6.63 -8.55 -14.66
N LEU A 350 6.40 -7.98 -13.48
CA LEU A 350 6.45 -8.66 -12.19
C LEU A 350 5.05 -8.57 -11.59
N ARG A 351 4.32 -9.68 -11.53
CA ARG A 351 3.02 -9.77 -10.84
C ARG A 351 3.22 -10.53 -9.54
N VAL A 352 2.83 -9.91 -8.43
CA VAL A 352 2.98 -10.51 -7.10
C VAL A 352 1.61 -10.75 -6.50
N THR A 353 1.33 -12.02 -6.19
CA THR A 353 0.02 -12.46 -5.68
C THR A 353 0.21 -13.11 -4.32
N PRO A 354 -0.16 -12.42 -3.22
CA PRO A 354 -0.24 -13.05 -1.91
C PRO A 354 -1.52 -13.90 -1.81
N SER A 355 -1.42 -15.05 -1.16
CA SER A 355 -2.56 -15.94 -0.85
C SER A 355 -3.63 -15.29 0.03
N THR A 356 -3.28 -14.26 0.80
CA THR A 356 -4.19 -13.41 1.59
C THR A 356 -3.43 -12.16 2.03
N LEU A 357 -4.15 -11.04 2.24
CA LEU A 357 -3.61 -9.87 2.94
C LEU A 357 -3.99 -9.84 4.42
N ASN A 358 -4.86 -10.74 4.88
CA ASN A 358 -5.19 -10.92 6.29
C ASN A 358 -4.72 -12.32 6.72
N VAL A 359 -3.55 -12.38 7.36
CA VAL A 359 -2.82 -13.62 7.65
C VAL A 359 -3.19 -14.18 9.01
N GLY A 360 -4.03 -15.22 8.98
CA GLY A 360 -4.42 -16.02 10.14
C GLY A 360 -3.34 -17.00 10.61
N ALA A 361 -3.77 -18.22 10.96
CA ALA A 361 -2.86 -19.28 11.43
C ALA A 361 -2.14 -20.01 10.29
N ALA A 362 -2.73 -19.99 9.10
CA ALA A 362 -2.14 -20.59 7.91
C ALA A 362 -0.88 -19.80 7.49
N PRO A 363 0.14 -20.47 6.92
CA PRO A 363 1.28 -19.79 6.33
C PRO A 363 0.83 -18.83 5.22
N LEU A 364 1.49 -17.67 5.15
CA LEU A 364 1.37 -16.79 3.99
C LEU A 364 2.19 -17.40 2.84
N ILE A 365 1.54 -17.65 1.72
CA ILE A 365 2.21 -17.93 0.44
C ILE A 365 2.17 -16.67 -0.41
N VAL A 366 3.28 -16.31 -1.03
CA VAL A 366 3.40 -15.20 -1.98
C VAL A 366 4.01 -15.76 -3.26
N GLU A 367 3.32 -15.57 -4.37
CA GLU A 367 3.78 -15.93 -5.70
C GLU A 367 4.25 -14.66 -6.42
N ALA A 368 5.35 -14.76 -7.15
CA ALA A 368 5.93 -13.69 -7.95
C ALA A 368 6.14 -14.23 -9.37
N GLU A 369 5.20 -13.94 -10.25
CA GLU A 369 5.27 -14.29 -11.67
C GLU A 369 6.13 -13.25 -12.38
N VAL A 370 7.21 -13.73 -13.01
CA VAL A 370 8.07 -12.90 -13.86
C VAL A 370 7.85 -13.31 -15.30
N SER A 371 7.34 -12.40 -16.13
CA SER A 371 7.05 -12.69 -17.53
C SER A 371 7.70 -11.66 -18.46
N HIS A 372 8.03 -12.10 -19.67
CA HIS A 372 8.47 -11.26 -20.78
C HIS A 372 7.55 -11.52 -21.98
N LEU A 373 6.74 -10.54 -22.36
CA LEU A 373 5.73 -10.64 -23.43
C LEU A 373 4.78 -11.84 -23.20
N GLY A 374 4.36 -12.03 -21.94
CA GLY A 374 3.50 -13.13 -21.51
C GLY A 374 4.16 -14.51 -21.48
N SER A 375 5.46 -14.62 -21.78
CA SER A 375 6.23 -15.86 -21.62
C SER A 375 6.98 -15.86 -20.29
N PRO A 376 7.03 -16.98 -19.56
CA PRO A 376 7.69 -17.04 -18.25
C PRO A 376 9.20 -16.80 -18.35
N VAL A 377 9.74 -16.03 -17.40
CA VAL A 377 11.17 -15.73 -17.28
C VAL A 377 11.79 -16.68 -16.27
N LEU A 378 12.54 -17.66 -16.80
CA LEU A 378 13.24 -18.64 -15.99
C LEU A 378 14.61 -18.13 -15.53
N GLY A 379 15.00 -18.54 -14.33
CA GLY A 379 16.29 -18.20 -13.74
C GLY A 379 16.44 -16.72 -13.34
N ALA A 380 15.36 -15.94 -13.18
CA ALA A 380 15.41 -14.65 -12.49
C ALA A 380 15.83 -14.82 -11.02
N THR A 381 16.43 -13.79 -10.43
CA THR A 381 16.66 -13.71 -8.99
C THR A 381 15.51 -12.96 -8.37
N VAL A 382 14.67 -13.67 -7.62
CA VAL A 382 13.54 -13.06 -6.89
C VAL A 382 13.82 -13.12 -5.39
N SER A 383 13.80 -11.95 -4.77
CA SER A 383 14.07 -11.74 -3.34
C SER A 383 13.06 -10.76 -2.75
N ALA A 384 12.94 -10.69 -1.43
CA ALA A 384 12.12 -9.66 -0.81
C ALA A 384 12.68 -9.20 0.54
N GLU A 385 12.19 -8.05 0.99
CA GLU A 385 12.39 -7.55 2.33
C GLU A 385 11.01 -7.36 2.98
N MET A 386 10.82 -7.97 4.16
CA MET A 386 9.62 -7.80 4.98
C MET A 386 9.94 -6.86 6.14
N THR A 387 9.21 -5.75 6.23
CA THR A 387 9.26 -4.83 7.37
C THR A 387 8.11 -5.14 8.31
N GLY A 388 8.40 -5.43 9.58
CA GLY A 388 7.39 -5.62 10.62
C GLY A 388 6.99 -4.31 11.31
N PRO A 389 5.98 -4.34 12.21
CA PRO A 389 5.47 -3.16 12.92
C PRO A 389 6.54 -2.34 13.67
N SER A 390 7.56 -3.00 14.22
CA SER A 390 8.67 -2.32 14.89
C SER A 390 9.65 -1.61 13.94
N GLY A 391 9.48 -1.77 12.62
CA GLY A 391 10.44 -1.38 11.59
C GLY A 391 11.58 -2.40 11.40
N ALA A 392 11.51 -3.57 12.05
CA ALA A 392 12.47 -4.65 11.83
C ALA A 392 12.35 -5.22 10.41
N VAL A 393 13.48 -5.33 9.71
CA VAL A 393 13.54 -5.83 8.34
C VAL A 393 14.06 -7.27 8.32
N THR A 394 13.29 -8.16 7.68
CA THR A 394 13.62 -9.57 7.48
C THR A 394 13.83 -9.83 5.98
N PRO A 395 15.03 -10.26 5.54
CA PRO A 395 15.25 -10.65 4.16
C PRO A 395 14.60 -12.01 3.86
N LEU A 396 14.06 -12.14 2.65
CA LEU A 396 13.31 -13.29 2.16
C LEU A 396 13.79 -13.67 0.75
N SER A 397 13.69 -14.95 0.42
CA SER A 397 14.05 -15.48 -0.89
C SER A 397 12.87 -16.24 -1.49
N PHE A 398 12.68 -16.10 -2.79
CA PHE A 398 11.66 -16.83 -3.54
C PHE A 398 12.30 -17.94 -4.38
N HIS A 399 11.51 -18.97 -4.68
CA HIS A 399 11.98 -20.20 -5.33
C HIS A 399 11.02 -20.66 -6.43
N ASP A 400 11.57 -21.05 -7.58
CA ASP A 400 10.88 -21.69 -8.72
C ASP A 400 11.47 -23.11 -8.88
N ASP A 401 11.20 -23.98 -7.90
CA ASP A 401 11.81 -25.31 -7.71
C ASP A 401 10.82 -26.46 -7.56
N GLY A 402 9.52 -26.21 -7.66
CA GLY A 402 8.43 -27.16 -7.51
C GLY A 402 8.32 -27.75 -6.10
N ALA A 403 8.88 -27.09 -5.08
CA ALA A 403 8.87 -27.60 -3.72
C ALA A 403 7.75 -27.00 -2.85
N ALA A 404 6.85 -27.87 -2.37
CA ALA A 404 5.77 -27.50 -1.44
C ALA A 404 6.26 -26.86 -0.12
N ALA A 405 7.54 -27.05 0.23
CA ALA A 405 8.17 -26.39 1.39
C ALA A 405 8.32 -24.87 1.17
N HIS A 406 8.55 -24.44 -0.08
CA HIS A 406 8.65 -23.04 -0.49
C HIS A 406 7.31 -22.46 -0.98
N GLY A 407 6.26 -23.30 -1.03
CA GLY A 407 4.95 -22.91 -1.56
C GLY A 407 4.87 -22.99 -3.08
N ASP A 408 5.88 -23.55 -3.73
CA ASP A 408 5.91 -23.75 -5.18
C ASP A 408 5.38 -25.14 -5.55
N THR A 409 4.56 -25.20 -6.60
CA THR A 409 3.94 -26.42 -7.11
C THR A 409 4.54 -26.94 -8.40
N THR A 410 5.21 -26.09 -9.19
CA THR A 410 5.73 -26.45 -10.52
C THR A 410 7.09 -25.78 -10.73
N ALA A 411 8.13 -26.59 -10.90
CA ALA A 411 9.48 -26.06 -11.12
C ALA A 411 9.68 -25.51 -12.54
N ASN A 412 10.39 -24.40 -12.65
CA ASN A 412 10.77 -23.71 -13.87
C ASN A 412 9.57 -23.28 -14.72
N ASP A 413 8.54 -22.73 -14.09
CA ASP A 413 7.40 -22.14 -14.78
C ASP A 413 7.39 -20.60 -14.75
N GLY A 414 8.41 -19.97 -14.16
CA GLY A 414 8.53 -18.51 -14.05
C GLY A 414 7.70 -17.91 -12.91
N VAL A 415 7.04 -18.73 -12.11
CA VAL A 415 6.39 -18.34 -10.86
C VAL A 415 7.31 -18.70 -9.70
N TYR A 416 7.85 -17.67 -9.08
CA TYR A 416 8.69 -17.83 -7.91
C TYR A 416 7.82 -17.75 -6.67
N SER A 417 7.97 -18.66 -5.72
CA SER A 417 7.14 -18.69 -4.52
C SER A 417 7.94 -18.53 -3.23
N LEU A 418 7.30 -17.90 -2.26
CA LEU A 418 7.74 -17.77 -0.89
C LEU A 418 6.64 -18.28 0.04
N LYS A 419 7.02 -19.07 1.04
CA LYS A 419 6.12 -19.51 2.11
C LYS A 419 6.63 -19.08 3.48
N VAL A 420 5.87 -18.20 4.13
CA VAL A 420 6.17 -17.68 5.47
C VAL A 420 5.24 -18.33 6.49
N GLY A 421 5.78 -19.27 7.26
CA GLY A 421 5.02 -20.01 8.27
C GLY A 421 5.06 -19.41 9.67
N GLN A 422 5.99 -18.50 9.96
CA GLN A 422 6.21 -17.91 11.28
C GLN A 422 6.53 -16.43 11.12
N PHE A 423 5.99 -15.61 12.03
CA PHE A 423 6.18 -14.17 12.04
C PHE A 423 6.74 -13.76 13.40
N ALA A 424 7.71 -12.85 13.42
CA ALA A 424 8.29 -12.34 14.65
C ALA A 424 7.31 -11.43 15.41
N GLU A 425 6.43 -10.75 14.66
CA GLU A 425 5.50 -9.75 15.16
C GLU A 425 4.09 -9.99 14.59
N THR A 426 3.09 -9.39 15.21
CA THR A 426 1.68 -9.36 14.76
C THR A 426 1.31 -7.93 14.39
N GLY A 427 0.31 -7.72 13.54
CA GLY A 427 -0.04 -6.40 13.01
C GLY A 427 0.38 -6.22 11.56
N SER A 428 0.36 -4.98 11.07
CA SER A 428 0.73 -4.67 9.69
C SER A 428 2.21 -4.88 9.41
N HIS A 429 2.48 -5.52 8.28
CA HIS A 429 3.80 -5.75 7.71
C HIS A 429 3.77 -5.32 6.25
N ASP A 430 4.91 -4.89 5.73
CA ASP A 430 5.09 -4.62 4.30
C ASP A 430 6.12 -5.56 3.70
N ILE A 431 5.82 -6.15 2.55
CA ILE A 431 6.76 -6.93 1.75
C ILE A 431 7.08 -6.16 0.49
N THR A 432 8.36 -5.89 0.28
CA THR A 432 8.89 -5.42 -1.00
C THR A 432 9.57 -6.56 -1.71
N VAL A 433 8.99 -7.02 -2.81
CA VAL A 433 9.55 -8.03 -3.72
C VAL A 433 10.40 -7.33 -4.77
N PHE A 434 11.57 -7.90 -5.04
CA PHE A 434 12.51 -7.48 -6.08
C PHE A 434 12.75 -8.64 -7.03
N ALA A 435 12.59 -8.39 -8.33
CA ALA A 435 12.95 -9.33 -9.38
C ALA A 435 14.04 -8.73 -10.25
N ASP A 436 15.21 -9.38 -10.26
CA ASP A 436 16.37 -8.97 -11.01
C ASP A 436 16.79 -10.05 -12.01
N HIS A 437 17.36 -9.61 -13.12
CA HIS A 437 17.92 -10.50 -14.13
C HIS A 437 19.12 -11.31 -13.59
N ALA A 438 18.99 -12.63 -13.40
CA ALA A 438 20.10 -13.48 -12.92
C ALA A 438 21.03 -14.03 -14.03
N GLY A 439 21.05 -13.40 -15.21
CA GLY A 439 22.00 -13.71 -16.27
C GLY A 439 21.54 -14.72 -17.33
N SER A 440 20.23 -14.95 -17.48
CA SER A 440 19.69 -15.76 -18.58
C SER A 440 19.71 -14.96 -19.90
N ALA A 441 20.47 -15.40 -20.90
CA ALA A 441 20.69 -14.67 -22.15
C ALA A 441 19.44 -14.47 -23.05
N THR A 442 18.26 -14.96 -22.64
CA THR A 442 17.03 -14.97 -23.48
C THR A 442 16.12 -13.77 -23.26
N VAL A 443 16.35 -12.95 -22.24
CA VAL A 443 15.57 -11.73 -21.96
C VAL A 443 16.50 -10.54 -21.72
N PRO A 444 16.06 -9.29 -21.98
CA PRO A 444 16.82 -8.10 -21.60
C PRO A 444 17.18 -8.09 -20.10
N MET A 445 18.23 -7.34 -19.74
CA MET A 445 18.46 -7.00 -18.32
C MET A 445 17.23 -6.29 -17.76
N PHE A 446 16.89 -6.51 -16.50
CA PHE A 446 15.77 -5.83 -15.85
C PHE A 446 15.92 -5.83 -14.33
N THR A 447 15.23 -4.86 -13.72
CA THR A 447 14.89 -4.82 -12.30
C THR A 447 13.43 -4.43 -12.18
N ARG A 448 12.65 -5.14 -11.38
CA ARG A 448 11.27 -4.78 -11.04
C ARG A 448 11.09 -4.88 -9.55
N GLN A 449 10.25 -4.02 -9.00
CA GLN A 449 9.88 -4.02 -7.60
C GLN A 449 8.36 -4.04 -7.48
N HIS A 450 7.84 -4.75 -6.48
CA HIS A 450 6.44 -4.68 -6.10
C HIS A 450 6.32 -4.67 -4.58
N THR A 451 5.56 -3.74 -4.02
CA THR A 451 5.44 -3.60 -2.57
C THR A 451 3.98 -3.56 -2.15
N PHE A 452 3.61 -4.45 -1.24
CA PHE A 452 2.28 -4.58 -0.67
C PHE A 452 2.37 -4.81 0.83
N GLY A 453 1.36 -4.40 1.57
CA GLY A 453 1.19 -4.70 2.99
C GLY A 453 0.27 -5.88 3.23
N PHE A 454 0.39 -6.50 4.39
CA PHE A 454 -0.56 -7.48 4.91
C PHE A 454 -0.70 -7.32 6.43
N TYR A 455 -1.85 -7.69 6.97
CA TYR A 455 -2.09 -7.72 8.41
C TYR A 455 -1.89 -9.13 8.95
N LYS A 456 -0.92 -9.31 9.86
CA LYS A 456 -0.76 -10.56 10.59
C LYS A 456 -1.66 -10.58 11.81
N ASN A 457 -2.68 -11.44 11.80
CA ASN A 457 -3.51 -11.64 12.97
C ASN A 457 -2.67 -12.10 14.17
N PRO A 458 -2.98 -11.67 15.39
CA PRO A 458 -2.51 -12.36 16.59
C PRO A 458 -2.86 -13.87 16.52
N ALA A 459 -1.94 -14.75 16.93
CA ALA A 459 -2.10 -16.22 16.86
C ALA A 459 -3.35 -16.78 17.62
N PRO A 460 -3.91 -17.98 17.30
CA PRO A 460 -5.37 -18.25 17.28
C PRO A 460 -5.97 -19.18 18.39
N PRO A 461 -7.32 -19.31 18.47
CA PRO A 461 -8.27 -18.21 18.44
C PRO A 461 -8.17 -17.48 19.78
N CYS A 462 -8.71 -16.27 19.81
CA CYS A 462 -8.95 -15.63 21.08
C CYS A 462 -9.77 -16.58 21.94
N GLN A 463 -9.28 -16.88 23.15
CA GLN A 463 -9.97 -17.76 24.05
C GLN A 463 -11.35 -17.14 24.34
N SER A 464 -12.42 -17.86 24.02
CA SER A 464 -13.77 -17.38 24.32
C SER A 464 -13.88 -17.08 25.81
N LEU A 465 -14.35 -15.87 26.12
CA LEU A 465 -14.65 -15.43 27.48
C LEU A 465 -15.96 -16.06 27.99
N GLY A 466 -16.69 -16.77 27.14
CA GLY A 466 -17.97 -17.38 27.49
C GLY A 466 -19.07 -16.33 27.77
N PRO A 467 -20.17 -16.75 28.40
CA PRO A 467 -21.32 -15.87 28.61
C PRO A 467 -21.01 -14.76 29.62
N MET A 468 -21.78 -13.67 29.53
CA MET A 468 -21.70 -12.50 30.41
C MET A 468 -21.59 -12.88 31.90
N SER A 469 -20.75 -12.14 32.64
CA SER A 469 -20.49 -12.31 34.07
C SER A 469 -19.91 -13.68 34.48
N SER A 470 -19.51 -14.52 33.53
CA SER A 470 -18.72 -15.72 33.80
C SER A 470 -17.23 -15.36 33.83
N ALA A 471 -16.53 -15.82 34.86
CA ALA A 471 -15.09 -15.65 34.95
C ALA A 471 -14.36 -16.89 34.41
N ILE A 472 -13.35 -16.68 33.58
CA ILE A 472 -12.39 -17.70 33.19
C ILE A 472 -11.07 -17.49 33.94
N ILE A 473 -10.28 -18.55 34.07
CA ILE A 473 -8.87 -18.45 34.50
C ILE A 473 -8.00 -18.79 33.30
N ALA A 474 -7.09 -17.89 32.95
CA ALA A 474 -6.19 -18.05 31.82
C ALA A 474 -4.73 -17.83 32.24
N SER A 475 -3.85 -18.63 31.64
CA SER A 475 -2.41 -18.42 31.70
C SER A 475 -1.99 -17.50 30.56
N VAL A 476 -1.39 -16.36 30.89
CA VAL A 476 -0.91 -15.38 29.91
C VAL A 476 0.60 -15.26 30.05
N ASN A 477 1.31 -15.47 28.95
CA ASN A 477 2.76 -15.34 28.86
C ASN A 477 3.11 -14.60 27.57
N GLY A 478 3.59 -13.36 27.67
CA GLY A 478 3.64 -12.46 26.52
C GLY A 478 2.26 -11.90 26.23
N THR A 479 1.73 -12.10 25.03
CA THR A 479 0.39 -11.63 24.63
C THR A 479 -0.53 -12.80 24.37
N SER A 480 -1.75 -12.74 24.90
CA SER A 480 -2.81 -13.74 24.64
C SER A 480 -4.10 -13.04 24.26
N CYS A 481 -4.86 -13.66 23.35
CA CYS A 481 -6.11 -13.12 22.85
C CYS A 481 -7.32 -13.73 23.55
N PHE A 482 -8.35 -12.92 23.81
CA PHE A 482 -9.63 -13.29 24.40
C PHE A 482 -10.78 -12.68 23.61
N GLN A 483 -11.89 -13.40 23.42
CA GLN A 483 -13.01 -12.86 22.64
C GLN A 483 -14.35 -13.06 23.33
N ILE A 484 -15.25 -12.09 23.13
CA ILE A 484 -16.67 -12.26 23.33
C ILE A 484 -17.25 -12.64 21.98
N ASP A 485 -17.71 -13.89 21.86
CA ASP A 485 -18.35 -14.37 20.63
C ASP A 485 -19.67 -13.63 20.42
N ARG A 486 -19.95 -13.14 19.22
CA ARG A 486 -21.23 -12.48 18.88
C ARG A 486 -22.44 -13.37 19.18
N ALA A 487 -22.28 -14.69 19.07
CA ALA A 487 -23.30 -15.68 19.41
C ALA A 487 -23.65 -15.73 20.91
N SER A 488 -22.76 -15.21 21.76
CA SER A 488 -22.97 -15.10 23.22
C SER A 488 -23.68 -13.82 23.64
N LEU A 489 -23.87 -12.86 22.71
CA LEU A 489 -24.57 -11.61 22.96
C LEU A 489 -26.09 -11.81 22.96
N PRO A 490 -26.85 -11.22 23.91
CA PRO A 490 -28.31 -11.32 23.90
C PRO A 490 -28.92 -10.65 22.67
N THR A 491 -29.97 -11.24 22.10
CA THR A 491 -30.68 -10.69 20.93
C THR A 491 -31.36 -9.37 21.28
N GLY A 492 -31.14 -8.32 20.47
CA GLY A 492 -31.70 -6.98 20.68
C GLY A 492 -31.01 -6.15 21.77
N TRP A 493 -29.80 -6.57 22.18
CA TRP A 493 -29.03 -5.91 23.23
C TRP A 493 -28.22 -4.72 22.70
N THR A 494 -28.35 -3.56 23.34
CA THR A 494 -27.68 -2.30 22.96
C THR A 494 -27.17 -1.55 24.20
N PRO A 495 -26.25 -2.13 25.00
CA PRO A 495 -25.65 -1.39 26.13
C PRO A 495 -24.82 -0.21 25.61
N ALA A 496 -24.58 0.78 26.45
CA ALA A 496 -23.70 1.88 26.09
C ALA A 496 -22.23 1.43 25.99
N THR A 497 -21.83 0.46 26.82
CA THR A 497 -20.45 0.01 26.98
C THR A 497 -20.34 -1.50 27.15
N LEU A 498 -19.11 -2.00 27.04
CA LEU A 498 -18.67 -3.30 27.55
C LEU A 498 -17.46 -3.10 28.42
N THR A 499 -17.45 -3.74 29.59
CA THR A 499 -16.36 -3.71 30.54
C THR A 499 -15.75 -5.09 30.70
N LEU A 500 -14.44 -5.20 30.43
CA LEU A 500 -13.61 -6.33 30.83
C LEU A 500 -13.03 -6.06 32.21
N GLN A 501 -13.18 -6.98 33.15
CA GLN A 501 -12.54 -6.95 34.46
C GLN A 501 -11.54 -8.08 34.60
N MET A 502 -10.40 -7.76 35.20
CA MET A 502 -9.34 -8.71 35.47
C MET A 502 -8.89 -8.65 36.93
N SER A 503 -8.62 -9.80 37.53
CA SER A 503 -8.01 -9.94 38.85
C SER A 503 -6.94 -11.05 38.85
N PRO A 504 -5.91 -10.98 39.70
CA PRO A 504 -4.91 -12.03 39.79
C PRO A 504 -5.51 -13.35 40.30
N ALA A 505 -5.19 -14.46 39.62
CA ALA A 505 -5.43 -15.81 40.12
C ALA A 505 -4.16 -16.45 40.72
N ASP A 506 -2.98 -15.87 40.44
CA ASP A 506 -1.68 -16.30 40.93
C ASP A 506 -1.25 -15.66 42.27
N GLY A 507 -2.05 -14.76 42.85
CA GLY A 507 -1.74 -14.08 44.10
C GLY A 507 -0.69 -12.95 43.97
N VAL A 508 -0.38 -12.49 42.76
CA VAL A 508 0.56 -11.38 42.50
C VAL A 508 -0.22 -10.15 42.01
N PRO A 509 0.09 -8.91 42.44
CA PRO A 509 -0.56 -7.71 41.89
C PRO A 509 -0.39 -7.59 40.37
N LEU A 510 -1.29 -6.89 39.67
CA LEU A 510 -1.35 -6.79 38.20
C LEU A 510 -0.23 -5.91 37.58
N ASN A 511 0.90 -5.75 38.26
CA ASN A 511 2.06 -5.02 37.75
C ASN A 511 2.54 -5.65 36.44
N GLY A 512 2.66 -4.82 35.38
CA GLY A 512 3.12 -5.27 34.07
C GLY A 512 2.06 -6.03 33.26
N VAL A 513 0.77 -5.92 33.62
CA VAL A 513 -0.37 -6.40 32.84
C VAL A 513 -1.00 -5.23 32.09
N SER A 514 -1.21 -5.38 30.79
CA SER A 514 -1.93 -4.43 29.94
C SER A 514 -2.99 -5.11 29.08
N VAL A 515 -4.00 -4.35 28.69
CA VAL A 515 -5.12 -4.84 27.86
C VAL A 515 -5.36 -3.87 26.72
N SER A 516 -5.42 -4.36 25.48
CA SER A 516 -6.02 -3.64 24.35
C SER A 516 -7.34 -4.31 23.98
N ALA A 517 -8.26 -3.53 23.44
CA ALA A 517 -9.53 -4.01 22.91
C ALA A 517 -9.63 -3.63 21.42
N ASN A 518 -10.04 -4.57 20.57
CA ASN A 518 -10.19 -4.42 19.12
C ASN A 518 -8.98 -3.74 18.45
N GLY A 519 -7.75 -4.08 18.87
CA GLY A 519 -6.53 -3.49 18.32
C GLY A 519 -6.18 -2.07 18.79
N GLY A 520 -6.97 -1.48 19.70
CA GLY A 520 -6.70 -0.16 20.27
C GLY A 520 -5.45 -0.07 21.16
N ALA A 521 -5.13 1.13 21.63
CA ALA A 521 -3.96 1.36 22.50
C ALA A 521 -4.04 0.52 23.81
N PRO A 522 -2.95 -0.15 24.23
CA PRO A 522 -2.95 -0.93 25.46
C PRO A 522 -3.14 -0.05 26.70
N GLN A 523 -4.07 -0.42 27.57
CA GLN A 523 -4.27 0.17 28.89
C GLN A 523 -3.59 -0.67 29.95
N SER A 524 -2.62 -0.08 30.65
CA SER A 524 -1.90 -0.75 31.74
C SER A 524 -2.72 -0.74 33.02
N ALA A 525 -2.71 -1.86 33.74
CA ALA A 525 -3.27 -1.92 35.08
C ALA A 525 -2.53 -0.94 36.02
N PRO A 526 -3.23 -0.26 36.96
CA PRO A 526 -2.57 0.60 37.93
C PRO A 526 -1.53 -0.15 38.76
N ALA A 527 -0.43 0.53 39.14
CA ALA A 527 0.61 -0.09 39.94
C ALA A 527 0.06 -0.62 41.28
N ASN A 528 0.46 -1.85 41.63
CA ASN A 528 0.03 -2.61 42.80
C ASN A 528 -1.49 -2.86 42.89
N SER A 529 -2.20 -2.79 41.76
CA SER A 529 -3.62 -3.10 41.71
C SER A 529 -3.89 -4.60 41.80
N TRP A 530 -4.97 -4.95 42.49
CA TRP A 530 -5.50 -6.31 42.59
C TRP A 530 -6.74 -6.52 41.70
N SER A 531 -7.15 -5.49 40.97
CA SER A 531 -8.21 -5.51 39.98
C SER A 531 -7.94 -4.42 38.94
N ALA A 532 -8.23 -4.70 37.68
CA ALA A 532 -8.20 -3.72 36.59
C ALA A 532 -9.47 -3.87 35.74
N THR A 533 -9.92 -2.77 35.15
CA THR A 533 -11.09 -2.74 34.27
C THR A 533 -10.77 -1.96 33.01
N THR A 534 -11.19 -2.49 31.86
CA THR A 534 -11.11 -1.85 30.56
C THR A 534 -12.51 -1.74 29.98
N THR A 535 -12.98 -0.52 29.76
CA THR A 535 -14.32 -0.25 29.25
C THR A 535 -14.23 0.32 27.83
N ILE A 536 -15.01 -0.25 26.91
CA ILE A 536 -15.15 0.20 25.53
C ILE A 536 -16.61 0.55 25.22
N PRO A 537 -16.88 1.45 24.25
CA PRO A 537 -18.21 1.57 23.66
C PRO A 537 -18.68 0.23 23.09
N PHE A 538 -19.96 -0.08 23.18
CA PHE A 538 -20.50 -1.31 22.60
C PHE A 538 -20.44 -1.26 21.07
N PRO A 539 -19.71 -2.17 20.39
CA PRO A 539 -19.50 -2.10 18.95
C PRO A 539 -20.67 -2.66 18.12
N GLY A 540 -21.79 -3.02 18.76
CA GLY A 540 -22.92 -3.68 18.11
C GLY A 540 -22.82 -5.21 18.14
N THR A 541 -23.78 -5.89 17.51
CA THR A 541 -23.88 -7.36 17.50
C THR A 541 -23.32 -8.01 16.23
N ALA A 542 -22.78 -7.21 15.30
CA ALA A 542 -22.31 -7.70 14.00
C ALA A 542 -20.98 -8.46 14.10
N ASN A 543 -20.09 -8.00 15.01
CA ASN A 543 -18.71 -8.45 15.13
C ASN A 543 -18.42 -9.01 16.53
N ASP A 544 -17.41 -9.89 16.61
CA ASP A 544 -16.86 -10.36 17.88
C ASP A 544 -16.10 -9.21 18.58
N VAL A 545 -16.04 -9.23 19.91
CA VAL A 545 -15.23 -8.27 20.68
C VAL A 545 -13.95 -8.93 21.12
N VAL A 546 -12.80 -8.37 20.73
CA VAL A 546 -11.50 -8.98 20.92
C VAL A 546 -10.69 -8.18 21.94
N TYR A 547 -10.09 -8.87 22.92
CA TYR A 547 -9.16 -8.30 23.88
C TYR A 547 -7.79 -8.97 23.74
N GLN A 548 -6.72 -8.19 23.64
CA GLN A 548 -5.36 -8.71 23.80
C GLN A 548 -4.87 -8.35 25.19
N VAL A 549 -4.49 -9.36 25.96
CA VAL A 549 -3.90 -9.19 27.29
C VAL A 549 -2.42 -9.49 27.18
N SER A 550 -1.59 -8.53 27.58
CA SER A 550 -0.13 -8.66 27.58
C SER A 550 0.41 -8.65 29.00
N THR A 551 1.43 -9.48 29.25
CA THR A 551 2.09 -9.60 30.55
C THR A 551 3.62 -9.60 30.39
N THR A 552 4.32 -8.89 31.28
CA THR A 552 5.80 -8.85 31.29
C THR A 552 6.45 -10.11 31.88
N SER A 553 5.64 -10.99 32.47
CA SER A 553 6.04 -12.31 32.97
C SER A 553 4.86 -13.28 32.84
N ASN A 554 5.07 -14.58 33.03
CA ASN A 554 3.98 -15.55 33.01
C ASN A 554 3.03 -15.32 34.21
N ARG A 555 1.73 -15.13 33.94
CA ARG A 555 0.69 -14.82 34.94
C ARG A 555 -0.49 -15.78 34.84
N GLN A 556 -1.19 -16.00 35.95
CA GLN A 556 -2.57 -16.53 35.92
C GLN A 556 -3.56 -15.44 36.30
N LEU A 557 -4.50 -15.19 35.40
CA LEU A 557 -5.46 -14.09 35.48
C LEU A 557 -6.87 -14.65 35.48
N GLN A 558 -7.71 -14.12 36.36
CA GLN A 558 -9.14 -14.30 36.32
C GLN A 558 -9.74 -13.16 35.49
N ILE A 559 -10.50 -13.49 34.43
CA ILE A 559 -11.00 -12.54 33.44
C ILE A 559 -12.51 -12.72 33.30
N GLN A 560 -13.27 -11.62 33.33
CA GLN A 560 -14.72 -11.62 33.18
C GLN A 560 -15.20 -10.36 32.45
N TRP A 561 -16.40 -10.40 31.86
CA TRP A 561 -16.97 -9.24 31.16
C TRP A 561 -18.44 -8.97 31.54
N TYR A 562 -18.85 -7.71 31.45
CA TYR A 562 -20.22 -7.23 31.72
C TYR A 562 -20.50 -5.91 30.96
N PRO A 563 -21.76 -5.52 30.71
CA PRO A 563 -22.13 -4.21 30.14
C PRO A 563 -21.58 -3.01 30.92
#